data_AF-A0A7V9NSX8-F1
#
_entry.id   AF-A0A7V9NSX8-F1
#
_cell.length_a   1.000
_cell.length_b   1.000
_cell.length_c   1.000
_cell.angle_alpha   90.00
_cell.angle_beta   90.00
_cell.angle_gamma   90.00
#
_symmetry.space_group_name_H-M   'P 1'
#
loop_
_entity.id
_entity.type
_entity.pdbx_description
1 polymer ?
#
loop_
_entity_poly.entity_id
_entity_poly.type
_entity_poly.pdbx_seq_one_letter_code
_entity_poly.pdbx_strand_id
1 'polypeptide(L)'
;ALTAWMQLSGEVRGRARIVALVAAALVVVRVPAYASEFGTFNTESRQASSRFSGIESILNASPVADDTERCRPVLSPTHEAVPVIRYQLGLEKHEVIASTQLRVASTTGLQLLQTGYLDPIGLTSISHTQRKPWTTFPQPGFAYRAENSAWIAYAKC
;
A
#
# COMPACT_ATOMS: atom_id res chain seq x y z
N ALA A 1 -10.36 43.87 7.74
CA ALA A 1 -9.11 43.49 8.45
C ALA A 1 -8.09 44.64 8.55
N LEU A 2 -7.84 45.40 7.46
CA LEU A 2 -6.87 46.51 7.46
C LEU A 2 -7.26 47.74 8.30
N THR A 3 -8.55 47.95 8.58
CA THR A 3 -9.04 49.12 9.32
C THR A 3 -8.86 49.02 10.84
N ALA A 4 -8.76 47.82 11.41
CA ALA A 4 -8.57 47.60 12.85
C ALA A 4 -7.15 47.97 13.34
N TRP A 5 -6.18 48.06 12.43
CA TRP A 5 -4.78 48.37 12.74
C TRP A 5 -4.52 49.85 13.03
N MET A 6 -5.42 50.75 12.63
CA MET A 6 -5.26 52.20 12.81
C MET A 6 -5.68 52.71 14.20
N GLN A 7 -6.42 51.91 14.99
CA GLN A 7 -6.95 52.33 16.30
C GLN A 7 -6.10 51.96 17.51
N LEU A 8 -4.97 51.26 17.32
CA LEU A 8 -4.12 50.80 18.43
C LEU A 8 -3.09 51.89 18.80
N SER A 9 -3.23 52.48 19.98
CA SER A 9 -2.28 53.45 20.53
C SER A 9 -1.06 52.78 21.19
N GLY A 10 0.10 53.46 21.10
CA GLY A 10 1.36 53.24 21.84
C GLY A 10 1.70 51.80 22.23
N GLU A 11 1.40 51.44 23.49
CA GLU A 11 1.75 50.15 24.08
C GLU A 11 1.04 48.95 23.43
N VAL A 12 -0.24 49.11 23.07
CA VAL A 12 -1.03 47.99 22.53
C VAL A 12 -0.55 47.63 21.12
N ARG A 13 -0.09 48.64 20.36
CA ARG A 13 0.53 48.46 19.04
C ARG A 13 1.90 47.77 19.15
N GLY A 14 2.67 48.08 20.19
CA GLY A 14 3.94 47.41 20.49
C GLY A 14 3.74 45.92 20.81
N ARG A 15 2.80 45.59 21.69
CA ARG A 15 2.46 44.20 22.02
C ARG A 15 1.88 43.44 20.82
N ALA A 16 1.03 44.08 20.02
CA ALA A 16 0.49 43.47 18.81
C ALA A 16 1.58 43.13 17.77
N ARG A 17 2.61 43.98 17.62
CA ARG A 17 3.77 43.67 16.76
C ARG A 17 4.56 42.46 17.26
N ILE A 18 4.77 42.35 18.57
CA ILE A 18 5.46 41.19 19.16
C ILE A 18 4.66 39.92 18.92
N VAL A 19 3.35 39.94 19.15
CA VAL A 19 2.47 38.79 18.89
C VAL A 19 2.49 38.40 17.41
N ALA A 20 2.43 39.38 16.50
CA ALA A 20 2.51 39.12 15.07
C ALA A 20 3.86 38.53 14.65
N LEU A 21 4.97 39.01 15.21
CA LEU A 21 6.31 38.48 14.96
C LEU A 21 6.46 37.05 15.49
N VAL A 22 5.97 36.78 16.71
CA VAL A 22 6.00 35.43 17.29
C VAL A 22 5.12 34.47 16.50
N ALA A 23 3.93 34.90 16.07
CA ALA A 23 3.06 34.11 15.21
C ALA A 23 3.72 33.82 13.84
N ALA A 24 4.34 34.83 13.21
CA ALA A 24 5.06 34.66 11.96
C ALA A 24 6.26 33.71 12.12
N ALA A 25 7.04 33.85 13.20
CA ALA A 25 8.15 32.96 13.51
C ALA A 25 7.68 31.51 13.73
N LEU A 26 6.59 31.30 14.46
CA LEU A 26 5.99 29.98 14.65
C LEU A 26 5.54 29.36 13.33
N VAL A 27 4.94 30.14 12.43
CA VAL A 27 4.54 29.67 11.08
C VAL A 27 5.77 29.29 10.26
N VAL A 28 6.80 30.12 10.24
CA VAL A 28 8.04 29.84 9.48
C VAL A 28 8.75 28.58 9.99
N VAL A 29 8.72 28.32 11.30
CA VAL A 29 9.32 27.10 11.88
C VAL A 29 8.46 25.87 11.62
N ARG A 30 7.13 25.98 11.64
CA ARG A 30 6.21 24.85 11.52
C ARG A 30 5.91 24.45 10.07
N VAL A 31 5.88 25.39 9.13
CA VAL A 31 5.56 25.13 7.71
C VAL A 31 6.51 24.11 7.06
N PRO A 32 7.85 24.15 7.27
CA PRO A 32 8.75 23.14 6.73
C PRO A 32 8.47 21.73 7.26
N ALA A 33 8.15 21.62 8.57
CA ALA A 33 7.78 20.35 9.18
C ALA A 33 6.47 19.81 8.59
N TYR A 34 5.43 20.63 8.51
CA TYR A 34 4.17 20.27 7.86
C TYR A 34 4.35 19.89 6.38
N ALA A 35 5.18 20.61 5.64
CA ALA A 35 5.45 20.31 4.23
C ALA A 35 6.18 18.97 4.06
N SER A 36 7.13 18.66 4.94
CA SER A 36 7.82 17.36 4.94
C SER A 36 6.87 16.21 5.27
N GLU A 37 6.00 16.36 6.27
CA GLU A 37 4.98 15.36 6.64
C GLU A 37 3.95 15.15 5.52
N PHE A 38 3.49 16.23 4.87
CA PHE A 38 2.63 16.14 3.69
C PHE A 38 3.34 15.46 2.51
N GLY A 39 4.63 15.74 2.30
CA GLY A 39 5.44 15.08 1.27
C GLY A 39 5.54 13.57 1.50
N THR A 40 5.80 13.16 2.73
CA THR A 40 5.82 11.75 3.13
C THR A 40 4.45 11.11 2.96
N PHE A 41 3.38 11.73 3.46
CA PHE A 41 2.02 11.22 3.34
C PHE A 41 1.56 11.07 1.88
N ASN A 42 1.89 12.04 1.02
CA ASN A 42 1.57 11.98 -0.41
C ASN A 42 2.37 10.87 -1.11
N THR A 43 3.63 10.65 -0.70
CA THR A 43 4.46 9.56 -1.22
C THR A 43 3.90 8.20 -0.81
N GLU A 44 3.51 8.02 0.46
CA GLU A 44 2.86 6.81 0.95
C GLU A 44 1.51 6.57 0.27
N SER A 45 0.71 7.61 0.07
CA SER A 45 -0.58 7.53 -0.63
C SER A 45 -0.41 7.12 -2.09
N ARG A 46 0.60 7.66 -2.79
CA ARG A 46 0.94 7.27 -4.16
C ARG A 46 1.42 5.82 -4.24
N GLN A 47 2.22 5.38 -3.28
CA GLN A 47 2.67 3.98 -3.20
C GLN A 47 1.52 3.01 -2.89
N ALA A 48 0.59 3.41 -2.02
CA ALA A 48 -0.63 2.63 -1.78
C ALA A 48 -1.45 2.55 -3.08
N SER A 49 -1.72 3.69 -3.72
CA SER A 49 -2.48 3.76 -4.98
C SER A 49 -1.86 2.92 -6.10
N SER A 50 -0.53 2.92 -6.25
CA SER A 50 0.14 2.13 -7.28
C SER A 50 0.07 0.62 -6.99
N ARG A 51 0.11 0.21 -5.72
CA ARG A 51 -0.12 -1.18 -5.31
C ARG A 51 -1.55 -1.61 -5.61
N PHE A 52 -2.53 -0.76 -5.33
CA PHE A 52 -3.95 -1.00 -5.63
C PHE A 52 -4.20 -1.18 -7.13
N SER A 53 -3.72 -0.26 -7.97
CA SER A 53 -3.85 -0.38 -9.43
C SER A 53 -3.12 -1.61 -9.97
N GLY A 54 -2.02 -2.01 -9.33
CA GLY A 54 -1.32 -3.27 -9.64
C GLY A 54 -2.17 -4.51 -9.37
N ILE A 55 -2.91 -4.54 -8.26
CA ILE A 55 -3.82 -5.65 -7.92
C ILE A 55 -4.99 -5.69 -8.90
N GLU A 56 -5.62 -4.55 -9.16
CA GLU A 56 -6.76 -4.50 -10.08
C GLU A 56 -6.38 -4.93 -11.50
N SER A 57 -5.25 -4.43 -12.02
CA SER A 57 -4.80 -4.79 -13.37
C SER A 57 -4.42 -6.26 -13.53
N ILE A 58 -3.81 -6.90 -12.52
CA ILE A 58 -3.49 -8.33 -12.61
C ILE A 58 -4.74 -9.19 -12.51
N LEU A 59 -5.70 -8.82 -11.65
CA LEU A 59 -6.95 -9.56 -11.48
C LEU A 59 -7.84 -9.47 -12.74
N ASN A 60 -7.82 -8.32 -13.42
CA ASN A 60 -8.54 -8.11 -14.67
C ASN A 60 -7.83 -8.68 -15.91
N ALA A 61 -6.62 -9.25 -15.77
CA ALA A 61 -5.97 -9.93 -16.88
C ALA A 61 -6.82 -11.14 -17.29
N SER A 62 -7.15 -11.27 -18.58
CA SER A 62 -8.07 -12.30 -19.10
C SER A 62 -7.86 -13.71 -18.54
N PRO A 63 -6.64 -14.30 -18.49
CA PRO A 63 -6.46 -15.64 -17.93
C PRO A 63 -6.64 -15.70 -16.40
N VAL A 64 -6.41 -14.58 -15.70
CA VAL A 64 -6.56 -14.50 -14.24
C VAL A 64 -8.01 -14.35 -13.86
N ALA A 65 -8.76 -13.45 -14.51
CA ALA A 65 -10.19 -13.27 -14.28
C ALA A 65 -10.94 -14.60 -14.42
N ASP A 66 -10.65 -15.33 -15.50
CA ASP A 66 -11.16 -16.67 -15.79
C ASP A 66 -10.88 -17.70 -14.69
N ASP A 67 -9.68 -17.66 -14.12
CA ASP A 67 -9.27 -18.55 -13.03
C ASP A 67 -9.80 -18.10 -11.67
N THR A 68 -10.09 -16.82 -11.47
CA THR A 68 -10.65 -16.34 -10.20
C THR A 68 -12.01 -16.98 -9.92
N GLU A 69 -12.78 -17.40 -10.91
CA GLU A 69 -14.04 -18.13 -10.67
C GLU A 69 -13.82 -19.64 -10.48
N ARG A 70 -12.80 -20.21 -11.14
CA ARG A 70 -12.57 -21.65 -11.21
C ARG A 70 -11.61 -22.19 -10.15
N CYS A 71 -10.72 -21.35 -9.63
CA CYS A 71 -9.52 -21.78 -8.91
C CYS A 71 -9.48 -21.14 -7.53
N ARG A 72 -10.10 -21.84 -6.58
CA ARG A 72 -10.14 -21.47 -5.16
C ARG A 72 -9.16 -22.31 -4.33
N PRO A 73 -8.60 -21.75 -3.24
CA PRO A 73 -8.70 -20.35 -2.80
C PRO A 73 -7.79 -19.41 -3.62
N VAL A 74 -8.03 -18.10 -3.54
CA VAL A 74 -7.08 -17.09 -4.01
C VAL A 74 -6.05 -16.83 -2.92
N LEU A 75 -4.76 -16.98 -3.25
CA LEU A 75 -3.66 -16.84 -2.31
C LEU A 75 -2.97 -15.51 -2.51
N SER A 76 -2.97 -14.70 -1.47
CA SER A 76 -2.26 -13.41 -1.40
C SER A 76 -0.86 -13.61 -0.80
N PRO A 77 0.18 -12.89 -1.22
CA PRO A 77 1.52 -12.99 -0.64
C PRO A 77 1.54 -12.44 0.79
N THR A 78 0.67 -11.49 1.13
CA THR A 78 0.60 -10.85 2.45
C THR A 78 -0.83 -10.65 2.93
N HIS A 79 -0.98 -10.38 4.22
CA HIS A 79 -2.27 -10.03 4.81
C HIS A 79 -2.81 -8.68 4.32
N GLU A 80 -1.93 -7.75 3.96
CA GLU A 80 -2.30 -6.40 3.56
C GLU A 80 -3.08 -6.38 2.24
N ALA A 81 -2.75 -7.29 1.31
CA ALA A 81 -3.43 -7.38 0.02
C ALA A 81 -4.74 -8.20 0.07
N VAL A 82 -4.95 -9.03 1.09
CA VAL A 82 -6.20 -9.82 1.26
C VAL A 82 -7.47 -8.97 1.20
N PRO A 83 -7.64 -7.90 1.99
CA PRO A 83 -8.89 -7.11 1.95
C PRO A 83 -9.12 -6.47 0.58
N VAL A 84 -8.05 -6.10 -0.12
CA VAL A 84 -8.10 -5.49 -1.44
C VAL A 84 -8.60 -6.48 -2.49
N ILE A 85 -7.91 -7.63 -2.58
CA ILE A 85 -8.27 -8.70 -3.52
C ILE A 85 -9.69 -9.17 -3.27
N ARG A 86 -10.06 -9.33 -1.99
CA ARG A 86 -11.42 -9.72 -1.60
C ARG A 86 -12.46 -8.70 -2.05
N TYR A 87 -12.21 -7.41 -1.85
CA TYR A 87 -13.11 -6.35 -2.30
C TYR A 87 -13.25 -6.33 -3.82
N GLN A 88 -12.14 -6.44 -4.55
CA GLN A 88 -12.13 -6.41 -6.02
C GLN A 88 -12.84 -7.61 -6.64
N LEU A 89 -12.70 -8.79 -6.05
CA LEU A 89 -13.31 -10.02 -6.56
C LEU A 89 -14.69 -10.33 -5.95
N GLY A 90 -15.17 -9.51 -5.01
CA GLY A 90 -16.45 -9.75 -4.33
C GLY A 90 -16.52 -11.04 -3.51
N LEU A 91 -15.38 -11.53 -2.99
CA LEU A 91 -15.26 -12.84 -2.37
C LEU A 91 -15.51 -12.85 -0.86
N GLU A 92 -15.80 -14.02 -0.33
CA GLU A 92 -15.88 -14.21 1.12
C GLU A 92 -14.51 -14.23 1.79
N LYS A 93 -14.49 -14.03 3.11
CA LYS A 93 -13.24 -13.98 3.91
C LYS A 93 -12.40 -15.26 3.81
N HIS A 94 -13.02 -16.42 3.60
CA HIS A 94 -12.35 -17.70 3.58
C HIS A 94 -11.83 -18.10 2.18
N GLU A 95 -12.23 -17.37 1.14
CA GLU A 95 -11.83 -17.63 -0.24
C GLU A 95 -10.54 -16.92 -0.64
N VAL A 96 -10.13 -15.89 0.11
CA VAL A 96 -8.86 -15.19 -0.06
C VAL A 96 -7.99 -15.40 1.18
N ILE A 97 -6.87 -16.10 1.02
CA ILE A 97 -6.01 -16.51 2.12
C ILE A 97 -4.62 -15.89 1.94
N ALA A 98 -4.06 -15.33 3.01
CA ALA A 98 -2.66 -14.92 2.98
C ALA A 98 -1.75 -16.16 3.05
N SER A 99 -0.90 -16.34 2.05
CA SER A 99 0.10 -17.41 1.98
C SER A 99 1.05 -17.42 3.18
N THR A 100 1.28 -16.27 3.81
CA THR A 100 2.00 -16.15 5.09
C THR A 100 1.29 -16.85 6.26
N GLN A 101 -0.05 -16.97 6.23
CA GLN A 101 -0.81 -17.67 7.27
C GLN A 101 -0.79 -19.18 7.13
N LEU A 102 -0.62 -19.68 5.90
CA LEU A 102 -0.64 -21.10 5.63
C LEU A 102 0.49 -21.80 6.39
N ARG A 103 0.21 -22.94 7.02
CA ARG A 103 1.25 -23.75 7.68
C ARG A 103 2.12 -24.51 6.67
N VAL A 104 1.54 -24.83 5.52
CA VAL A 104 2.17 -25.58 4.42
C VAL A 104 1.83 -24.86 3.12
N ALA A 105 2.68 -24.99 2.11
CA ALA A 105 2.38 -24.53 0.76
C ALA A 105 1.01 -25.02 0.27
N SER A 106 0.26 -24.15 -0.39
CA SER A 106 -0.98 -24.57 -1.05
C SER A 106 -0.66 -25.46 -2.24
N THR A 107 -1.47 -26.49 -2.45
CA THR A 107 -1.33 -27.42 -3.57
C THR A 107 -2.30 -27.11 -4.71
N THR A 108 -3.25 -26.17 -4.51
CA THR A 108 -4.26 -25.70 -5.47
C THR A 108 -4.59 -24.21 -5.23
N GLY A 109 -5.34 -23.61 -6.15
CA GLY A 109 -5.84 -22.24 -6.09
C GLY A 109 -5.20 -21.29 -7.10
N LEU A 110 -5.53 -20.01 -6.97
CA LEU A 110 -4.91 -18.92 -7.71
C LEU A 110 -3.87 -18.25 -6.82
N GLN A 111 -2.59 -18.43 -7.11
CA GLN A 111 -1.47 -17.87 -6.37
C GLN A 111 -1.05 -16.52 -6.95
N LEU A 112 -1.17 -15.47 -6.14
CA LEU A 112 -0.60 -14.16 -6.42
C LEU A 112 0.73 -14.02 -5.70
N LEU A 113 1.76 -13.63 -6.45
CA LEU A 113 3.09 -13.30 -5.96
C LEU A 113 3.37 -11.84 -6.27
N GLN A 114 4.08 -11.16 -5.38
CA GLN A 114 4.48 -9.78 -5.61
C GLN A 114 5.91 -9.75 -6.16
N THR A 115 6.13 -9.06 -7.29
CA THR A 115 7.43 -9.03 -7.98
C THR A 115 8.55 -8.50 -7.09
N GLY A 116 8.27 -7.50 -6.25
CA GLY A 116 9.23 -6.97 -5.26
C GLY A 116 9.60 -7.96 -4.14
N TYR A 117 8.85 -9.05 -3.98
CA TYR A 117 9.17 -10.14 -3.06
C TYR A 117 9.98 -11.25 -3.75
N LEU A 118 10.03 -11.26 -5.09
CA LEU A 118 10.94 -12.09 -5.88
C LEU A 118 12.39 -11.58 -5.82
N ASP A 119 12.81 -11.15 -4.64
CA ASP A 119 14.17 -10.72 -4.41
C ASP A 119 14.98 -11.93 -3.94
N PRO A 120 15.84 -12.51 -4.80
CA PRO A 120 16.68 -13.65 -4.42
C PRO A 120 17.72 -13.27 -3.35
N ILE A 121 17.91 -11.97 -3.10
CA ILE A 121 18.95 -11.41 -2.22
C ILE A 121 18.34 -10.83 -0.93
N GLY A 122 17.02 -10.64 -0.87
CA GLY A 122 16.30 -10.23 0.33
C GLY A 122 16.53 -8.76 0.74
N LEU A 123 16.74 -7.87 -0.21
CA LEU A 123 16.96 -6.43 0.00
C LEU A 123 15.66 -5.64 0.26
N THR A 124 14.49 -6.24 0.05
CA THR A 124 13.21 -5.60 0.38
C THR A 124 12.86 -5.78 1.87
N SER A 125 12.40 -4.70 2.52
CA SER A 125 12.21 -4.51 3.97
C SER A 125 11.14 -5.39 4.64
N ILE A 126 10.76 -6.51 4.04
CA ILE A 126 9.89 -7.48 4.68
C ILE A 126 10.76 -8.35 5.56
N SER A 127 10.53 -8.23 6.87
CA SER A 127 11.19 -9.02 7.89
C SER A 127 11.35 -10.49 7.47
N HIS A 128 12.60 -10.94 7.29
CA HIS A 128 12.95 -12.30 6.86
C HIS A 128 12.29 -13.38 7.73
N THR A 129 11.93 -13.06 8.98
CA THR A 129 11.31 -13.98 9.92
C THR A 129 9.85 -14.33 9.61
N GLN A 130 9.20 -13.60 8.69
CA GLN A 130 7.81 -13.88 8.28
C GLN A 130 7.67 -14.41 6.84
N ARG A 131 8.77 -14.47 6.07
CA ARG A 131 8.76 -15.01 4.71
C ARG A 131 8.77 -16.53 4.75
N LYS A 132 7.72 -17.16 4.21
CA LYS A 132 7.70 -18.61 4.01
C LYS A 132 8.18 -18.92 2.59
N PRO A 133 8.83 -20.07 2.33
CA PRO A 133 9.35 -20.40 1.01
C PRO A 133 8.31 -20.29 -0.11
N TRP A 134 7.03 -20.53 0.22
CA TRP A 134 5.92 -20.48 -0.73
C TRP A 134 5.26 -19.12 -0.92
N THR A 135 5.74 -18.06 -0.25
CA THR A 135 5.24 -16.70 -0.47
C THR A 135 6.05 -15.95 -1.53
N THR A 136 7.23 -16.46 -1.88
CA THR A 136 8.17 -15.85 -2.84
C THR A 136 8.38 -16.66 -4.10
N PHE A 137 7.90 -17.90 -4.16
CA PHE A 137 8.10 -18.75 -5.33
C PHE A 137 6.79 -19.41 -5.76
N PRO A 138 6.58 -19.62 -7.07
CA PRO A 138 5.44 -20.39 -7.56
C PRO A 138 5.52 -21.81 -7.02
N GLN A 139 4.38 -22.33 -6.58
CA GLN A 139 4.34 -23.69 -6.04
C GLN A 139 4.39 -24.74 -7.15
N PRO A 140 4.94 -25.94 -6.87
CA PRO A 140 5.00 -27.00 -7.86
C PRO A 140 3.64 -27.33 -8.49
N GLY A 141 3.61 -27.29 -9.83
CA GLY A 141 2.41 -27.55 -10.63
C GLY A 141 1.50 -26.34 -10.86
N PHE A 142 1.81 -25.17 -10.30
CA PHE A 142 1.08 -23.94 -10.64
C PHE A 142 1.56 -23.40 -11.98
N ALA A 143 0.62 -23.17 -12.90
CA ALA A 143 0.89 -22.64 -14.23
C ALA A 143 0.85 -21.12 -14.23
N TYR A 144 1.81 -20.49 -14.90
CA TYR A 144 1.83 -19.05 -15.09
C TYR A 144 0.58 -18.58 -15.85
N ARG A 145 -0.01 -17.46 -15.41
CA ARG A 145 -1.19 -16.87 -16.04
C ARG A 145 -0.93 -15.47 -16.57
N ALA A 146 -0.40 -14.59 -15.73
CA ALA A 146 -0.14 -13.21 -16.09
C ALA A 146 0.89 -12.58 -15.16
N GLU A 147 1.44 -11.45 -15.58
CA GLU A 147 2.35 -10.62 -14.81
C GLU A 147 2.11 -9.14 -15.13
N ASN A 148 2.36 -8.29 -14.15
CA ASN A 148 2.57 -6.86 -14.32
C ASN A 148 3.80 -6.44 -13.50
N SER A 149 4.11 -5.13 -13.48
CA SER A 149 5.29 -4.60 -12.78
C SER A 149 5.33 -4.91 -11.28
N ALA A 150 4.20 -5.24 -10.65
CA ALA A 150 4.07 -5.46 -9.21
C ALA A 150 3.65 -6.89 -8.83
N TRP A 151 3.05 -7.66 -9.73
CA TRP A 151 2.36 -8.90 -9.42
C TRP A 151 2.53 -9.95 -10.51
N ILE A 152 2.62 -11.21 -10.10
CA ILE A 152 2.56 -12.37 -10.98
C ILE A 152 1.48 -13.31 -10.45
N ALA A 153 0.66 -13.81 -11.37
CA ALA A 153 -0.39 -14.76 -11.09
C ALA A 153 -0.02 -16.14 -11.65
N TYR A 154 -0.20 -17.15 -10.81
CA TYR A 154 -0.13 -18.55 -11.19
C TYR A 154 -1.40 -19.27 -10.73
N ALA A 155 -1.86 -20.28 -11.45
CA ALA A 155 -3.04 -21.04 -11.05
C ALA A 155 -2.79 -22.55 -11.10
N LYS A 156 -3.43 -23.25 -10.17
CA LYS A 156 -3.55 -24.70 -10.18
C LYS A 156 -4.93 -25.10 -9.71
N CYS A 157 -5.69 -25.60 -10.65
CA CYS A 157 -7.04 -26.13 -10.54
C CYS A 157 -6.93 -27.52 -11.21
#